data_AF-A0A7J3WEV5-F1
#
_entry.id   AF-A0A7J3WEV5-F1
#
_cell.length_a   1.000
_cell.length_b   1.000
_cell.length_c   1.000
_cell.angle_alpha   90.00
_cell.angle_beta   90.00
_cell.angle_gamma   90.00
#
_symmetry.space_group_name_H-M   'P 1'
#
loop_
_entity.id
_entity.type
_entity.pdbx_description
1 polymer ?
#
loop_
_entity_poly.entity_id
_entity_poly.type
_entity_poly.pdbx_seq_one_letter_code
_entity_poly.pdbx_strand_id
1 'polypeptide(L)'
;MLHVAAYGSVGAKRYRSHEIAIIDENSSYLGVERRLLMENAGASVARVVMNEIPDISSSTVLVVAGPGNNGGDAFVAARHLSGRAAKVHVVLLAHPTQIRTEEAAANWRALEKMKVGVETHTALDPASLAALQSLFQEADIIIDGIFGTGIRGEIREPFRSAIEFINSSNARIFSIDVPSGVDPNNGEYSLAVKPHVTVTLHGPKPFMYVLGGEAGRVYVEGIGAPPEAEVIAGPGDLAYVKSLTRRVRGAVVRGVGELAEGAADALSIFGVEPETEGAGGEFVVRVEDVSAGGVAEASAGRRILVRPVERPSIEEAVKLSRSAGIPVYLVGCDDAISDGVCAKSNWLEPPTDSGYVAGVMTALSATFASWEAEPIYALGAACYSARHALKNGGSSNRAAYLERLRMLISEK
;
A
#
# COMPACT_ATOMS: atom_id res chain seq x y z
N MET A 1 6.75 -16.14 17.73
CA MET A 1 5.31 -16.42 17.59
C MET A 1 4.56 -15.75 18.72
N LEU A 2 3.98 -14.58 18.43
CA LEU A 2 3.05 -13.90 19.34
C LEU A 2 1.64 -14.35 18.98
N HIS A 3 1.00 -15.11 19.87
CA HIS A 3 -0.42 -15.45 19.77
C HIS A 3 -1.26 -14.16 19.77
N VAL A 4 -2.38 -14.14 19.02
CA VAL A 4 -3.35 -13.02 18.92
C VAL A 4 -3.70 -12.38 20.28
N ALA A 5 -3.63 -13.12 21.39
CA ALA A 5 -3.80 -12.59 22.74
C ALA A 5 -2.87 -11.39 23.07
N ALA A 6 -1.71 -11.25 22.43
CA ALA A 6 -0.82 -10.11 22.61
C ALA A 6 -1.24 -8.84 21.83
N TYR A 7 -1.98 -8.99 20.73
CA TYR A 7 -2.51 -7.86 19.93
C TYR A 7 -3.97 -7.52 20.24
N GLY A 8 -4.66 -8.33 21.05
CA GLY A 8 -6.00 -8.04 21.58
C GLY A 8 -6.08 -6.84 22.54
N SER A 9 -4.99 -6.07 22.70
CA SER A 9 -5.08 -4.77 23.34
C SER A 9 -5.84 -3.81 22.42
N VAL A 10 -6.88 -3.19 22.96
CA VAL A 10 -7.58 -2.05 22.36
C VAL A 10 -6.56 -0.92 22.19
N GLY A 11 -5.78 -0.91 21.10
CA GLY A 11 -4.69 0.03 20.91
C GLY A 11 -3.65 -0.31 19.84
N ALA A 12 -3.54 -1.56 19.37
CA ALA A 12 -2.60 -1.88 18.29
C ALA A 12 -3.03 -1.26 16.94
N LYS A 13 -2.11 -0.54 16.28
CA LYS A 13 -2.33 0.04 14.94
C LYS A 13 -2.73 -1.07 13.97
N ARG A 14 -3.80 -0.83 13.21
CA ARG A 14 -4.33 -1.72 12.18
C ARG A 14 -3.98 -1.13 10.82
N TYR A 15 -3.69 -1.98 9.87
CA TYR A 15 -3.23 -1.56 8.55
C TYR A 15 -4.27 -1.94 7.50
N ARG A 16 -4.75 -0.96 6.73
CA ARG A 16 -5.56 -1.19 5.53
C ARG A 16 -4.68 -1.53 4.33
N SER A 17 -5.30 -2.07 3.28
CA SER A 17 -4.62 -2.51 2.05
C SER A 17 -3.65 -1.48 1.48
N HIS A 18 -4.12 -0.23 1.35
CA HIS A 18 -3.31 0.83 0.75
C HIS A 18 -2.17 1.29 1.66
N GLU A 19 -2.33 1.20 2.98
CA GLU A 19 -1.28 1.57 3.94
C GLU A 19 -0.08 0.64 3.81
N ILE A 20 -0.32 -0.67 3.64
CA ILE A 20 0.74 -1.64 3.37
C ILE A 20 1.42 -1.35 2.02
N ALA A 21 0.65 -1.07 0.96
CA ALA A 21 1.22 -0.75 -0.34
C ALA A 21 2.11 0.52 -0.32
N ILE A 22 1.71 1.53 0.46
CA ILE A 22 2.51 2.74 0.70
C ILE A 22 3.81 2.38 1.42
N ILE A 23 3.73 1.55 2.47
CA ILE A 23 4.89 1.11 3.25
C ILE A 23 5.86 0.29 2.39
N ASP A 24 5.38 -0.59 1.51
CA ASP A 24 6.22 -1.39 0.62
C ASP A 24 6.99 -0.53 -0.39
N GLU A 25 6.32 0.49 -0.96
CA GLU A 25 6.97 1.46 -1.85
C GLU A 25 8.01 2.30 -1.09
N ASN A 26 7.65 2.81 0.09
CA ASN A 26 8.54 3.60 0.93
C ASN A 26 9.72 2.77 1.46
N SER A 27 9.54 1.47 1.67
CA SER A 27 10.63 0.56 2.05
C SER A 27 11.66 0.44 0.93
N SER A 28 11.22 0.29 -0.33
CA SER A 28 12.12 0.32 -1.49
C SER A 28 12.85 1.65 -1.59
N TYR A 29 12.16 2.75 -1.31
CA TYR A 29 12.76 4.08 -1.29
C TYR A 29 13.85 4.23 -0.22
N LEU A 30 13.71 3.52 0.91
CA LEU A 30 14.70 3.43 1.98
C LEU A 30 15.82 2.40 1.71
N GLY A 31 15.80 1.75 0.54
CA GLY A 31 16.81 0.76 0.14
C GLY A 31 16.50 -0.68 0.56
N VAL A 32 15.29 -0.96 1.08
CA VAL A 32 14.81 -2.32 1.34
C VAL A 32 13.87 -2.74 0.21
N GLU A 33 14.42 -3.44 -0.78
CA GLU A 33 13.68 -3.85 -1.97
C GLU A 33 12.45 -4.72 -1.63
N ARG A 34 11.35 -4.51 -2.37
CA ARG A 34 10.13 -5.34 -2.28
C ARG A 34 10.38 -6.84 -2.35
N ARG A 35 11.37 -7.27 -3.13
CA ARG A 35 11.75 -8.68 -3.23
C ARG A 35 12.22 -9.24 -1.89
N LEU A 36 12.91 -8.46 -1.07
CA LEU A 36 13.32 -8.86 0.28
C LEU A 36 12.13 -8.93 1.24
N LEU A 37 11.17 -8.00 1.11
CA LEU A 37 9.93 -8.04 1.88
C LEU A 37 9.13 -9.32 1.57
N MET A 38 8.99 -9.67 0.28
CA MET A 38 8.34 -10.90 -0.18
C MET A 38 9.09 -12.16 0.27
N GLU A 39 10.43 -12.14 0.24
CA GLU A 39 11.24 -13.25 0.76
C GLU A 39 10.96 -13.50 2.25
N ASN A 40 10.94 -12.43 3.05
CA ASN A 40 10.66 -12.50 4.49
C ASN A 40 9.21 -12.95 4.76
N ALA A 41 8.26 -12.46 3.97
CA ALA A 41 6.85 -12.85 4.06
C ALA A 41 6.66 -14.35 3.84
N GLY A 42 7.06 -14.87 2.67
CA GLY A 42 6.90 -16.28 2.36
C GLY A 42 7.74 -17.21 3.26
N ALA A 43 8.94 -16.79 3.68
CA ALA A 43 9.72 -17.54 4.67
C ALA A 43 9.00 -17.62 6.02
N SER A 44 8.30 -16.55 6.43
CA SER A 44 7.49 -16.53 7.65
C SER A 44 6.29 -17.47 7.55
N VAL A 45 5.59 -17.47 6.41
CA VAL A 45 4.51 -18.44 6.12
C VAL A 45 5.04 -19.87 6.26
N ALA A 46 6.14 -20.20 5.60
CA ALA A 46 6.74 -21.54 5.67
C ALA A 46 7.11 -21.94 7.11
N ARG A 47 7.68 -21.00 7.91
CA ARG A 47 7.98 -21.24 9.33
C ARG A 47 6.72 -21.52 10.15
N VAL A 48 5.65 -20.77 9.94
CA VAL A 48 4.38 -21.00 10.64
C VAL A 48 3.82 -22.38 10.29
N VAL A 49 3.82 -22.74 9.00
CA VAL A 49 3.38 -24.07 8.55
C VAL A 49 4.20 -25.17 9.22
N MET A 50 5.53 -25.08 9.20
CA MET A 50 6.41 -26.07 9.85
C MET A 50 6.20 -26.18 11.36
N ASN A 51 5.81 -25.10 12.03
CA ASN A 51 5.57 -25.11 13.47
C ASN A 51 4.19 -25.67 13.83
N GLU A 52 3.18 -25.48 12.96
CA GLU A 52 1.83 -26.00 13.15
C GLU A 52 1.68 -27.47 12.73
N ILE A 53 2.61 -28.00 11.92
CA ILE A 53 2.58 -29.38 11.43
C ILE A 53 3.72 -30.20 12.06
N PRO A 54 3.40 -31.12 13.01
CA PRO A 54 4.41 -31.89 13.74
C PRO A 54 5.31 -32.78 12.86
N ASP A 55 4.76 -33.39 11.81
CA ASP A 55 5.52 -34.20 10.84
C ASP A 55 5.30 -33.71 9.41
N ILE A 56 5.91 -32.56 9.11
CA ILE A 56 5.85 -32.02 7.75
C ILE A 56 6.61 -32.91 6.76
N SER A 57 7.57 -33.72 7.23
CA SER A 57 8.45 -34.52 6.37
C SER A 57 7.76 -35.67 5.65
N SER A 58 6.62 -36.12 6.17
CA SER A 58 5.73 -37.08 5.51
C SER A 58 4.58 -36.43 4.73
N SER A 59 4.44 -35.10 4.77
CA SER A 59 3.27 -34.38 4.27
C SER A 59 3.43 -33.93 2.82
N THR A 60 2.35 -34.02 2.05
CA THR A 60 2.19 -33.40 0.73
C THR A 60 1.59 -32.00 0.87
N VAL A 61 2.31 -30.99 0.39
CA VAL A 61 1.88 -29.59 0.41
C VAL A 61 1.40 -29.18 -0.98
N LEU A 62 0.20 -28.63 -1.06
CA LEU A 62 -0.31 -27.94 -2.24
C LEU A 62 -0.39 -26.43 -1.99
N VAL A 63 0.32 -25.66 -2.80
CA VAL A 63 0.23 -24.20 -2.81
C VAL A 63 -0.65 -23.77 -3.97
N VAL A 64 -1.69 -23.00 -3.69
CA VAL A 64 -2.61 -22.46 -4.69
C VAL A 64 -2.43 -20.95 -4.75
N ALA A 65 -1.94 -20.44 -5.87
CA ALA A 65 -1.44 -19.07 -5.98
C ALA A 65 -2.13 -18.28 -7.09
N GLY A 66 -2.41 -17.00 -6.82
CA GLY A 66 -2.85 -16.04 -7.82
C GLY A 66 -1.68 -15.34 -8.51
N PRO A 67 -1.95 -14.46 -9.48
CA PRO A 67 -0.91 -13.75 -10.23
C PRO A 67 -0.34 -12.50 -9.51
N GLY A 68 -0.79 -12.20 -8.29
CA GLY A 68 -0.37 -11.01 -7.54
C GLY A 68 0.73 -11.27 -6.52
N ASN A 69 1.01 -10.28 -5.66
CA ASN A 69 2.01 -10.39 -4.60
C ASN A 69 1.73 -11.53 -3.62
N ASN A 70 0.46 -11.78 -3.25
CA ASN A 70 0.12 -12.91 -2.37
C ASN A 70 0.54 -14.26 -2.96
N GLY A 71 0.44 -14.41 -4.29
CA GLY A 71 0.95 -15.58 -4.99
C GLY A 71 2.48 -15.64 -4.98
N GLY A 72 3.14 -14.49 -5.09
CA GLY A 72 4.59 -14.35 -4.89
C GLY A 72 5.05 -14.83 -3.51
N ASP A 73 4.37 -14.42 -2.44
CA ASP A 73 4.63 -14.88 -1.07
C ASP A 73 4.43 -16.40 -0.96
N ALA A 74 3.40 -16.94 -1.62
CA ALA A 74 3.14 -18.37 -1.71
C ALA A 74 4.25 -19.13 -2.45
N PHE A 75 4.80 -18.56 -3.52
CA PHE A 75 5.92 -19.14 -4.26
C PHE A 75 7.18 -19.22 -3.41
N VAL A 76 7.47 -18.17 -2.63
CA VAL A 76 8.55 -18.18 -1.66
C VAL A 76 8.29 -19.27 -0.62
N ALA A 77 7.08 -19.34 -0.04
CA ALA A 77 6.74 -20.37 0.94
C ALA A 77 6.95 -21.79 0.37
N ALA A 78 6.51 -22.05 -0.86
CA ALA A 78 6.72 -23.32 -1.55
C ALA A 78 8.21 -23.69 -1.65
N ARG A 79 9.08 -22.74 -2.01
CA ARG A 79 10.53 -22.94 -2.10
C ARG A 79 11.16 -23.27 -0.75
N HIS A 80 10.73 -22.62 0.33
CA HIS A 80 11.23 -22.92 1.67
C HIS A 80 10.76 -24.29 2.16
N LEU A 81 9.53 -24.68 1.83
CA LEU A 81 8.94 -25.97 2.23
C LEU A 81 9.49 -27.15 1.42
N SER A 82 9.95 -26.95 0.18
CA SER A 82 10.43 -28.05 -0.68
C SER A 82 11.64 -28.81 -0.13
N GLY A 83 12.40 -28.21 0.78
CA GLY A 83 13.52 -28.86 1.45
C GLY A 83 13.14 -29.63 2.72
N ARG A 84 11.84 -29.65 3.08
CA ARG A 84 11.34 -30.14 4.37
C ARG A 84 10.13 -31.05 4.24
N ALA A 85 9.23 -30.78 3.31
CA ALA A 85 8.06 -31.60 3.04
C ALA A 85 8.40 -32.83 2.18
N ALA A 86 7.55 -33.86 2.20
CA ALA A 86 7.70 -35.02 1.32
C ALA A 86 7.57 -34.63 -0.16
N LYS A 87 6.57 -33.78 -0.45
CA LYS A 87 6.29 -33.29 -1.80
C LYS A 87 5.64 -31.91 -1.75
N VAL A 88 6.01 -31.05 -2.69
CA VAL A 88 5.40 -29.71 -2.86
C VAL A 88 4.87 -29.55 -4.27
N HIS A 89 3.58 -29.27 -4.38
CA HIS A 89 2.89 -28.87 -5.60
C HIS A 89 2.59 -27.37 -5.55
N VAL A 90 2.69 -26.70 -6.70
CA VAL A 90 2.26 -25.31 -6.84
C VAL A 90 1.33 -25.20 -8.03
N VAL A 91 0.12 -24.68 -7.82
CA VAL A 91 -0.85 -24.38 -8.88
C VAL A 91 -0.97 -22.86 -9.01
N LEU A 92 -0.53 -22.31 -10.14
CA LEU A 92 -0.77 -20.92 -10.49
C LEU A 92 -2.10 -20.81 -11.25
N LEU A 93 -3.04 -20.03 -10.71
CA LEU A 93 -4.38 -19.79 -11.28
C LEU A 93 -4.39 -18.71 -12.37
N ALA A 94 -3.35 -18.70 -13.21
CA ALA A 94 -3.17 -17.77 -14.30
C ALA A 94 -2.07 -18.29 -15.25
N HIS A 95 -1.94 -17.65 -16.41
CA HIS A 95 -0.77 -17.87 -17.25
C HIS A 95 0.45 -17.20 -16.60
N PRO A 96 1.67 -17.79 -16.65
CA PRO A 96 2.87 -17.18 -16.06
C PRO A 96 3.15 -15.74 -16.53
N THR A 97 2.78 -15.41 -17.77
CA THR A 97 2.93 -14.04 -18.31
C THR A 97 1.95 -13.02 -17.71
N GLN A 98 0.95 -13.47 -16.94
CA GLN A 98 -0.01 -12.62 -16.25
C GLN A 98 0.38 -12.32 -14.80
N ILE A 99 1.50 -12.87 -14.31
CA ILE A 99 2.06 -12.50 -13.01
C ILE A 99 2.38 -11.00 -13.03
N ARG A 100 1.84 -10.27 -12.05
CA ARG A 100 1.68 -8.81 -12.10
C ARG A 100 2.91 -8.04 -11.61
N THR A 101 3.78 -8.68 -10.84
CA THR A 101 4.95 -8.04 -10.22
C THR A 101 6.22 -8.81 -10.52
N GLU A 102 7.34 -8.10 -10.63
CA GLU A 102 8.63 -8.70 -10.97
C GLU A 102 9.11 -9.64 -9.86
N GLU A 103 8.94 -9.27 -8.59
CA GLU A 103 9.26 -10.11 -7.43
C GLU A 103 8.49 -11.45 -7.43
N ALA A 104 7.19 -11.45 -7.75
CA ALA A 104 6.43 -12.69 -7.88
C ALA A 104 6.89 -13.51 -9.10
N ALA A 105 7.14 -12.86 -10.23
CA ALA A 105 7.59 -13.51 -11.45
C ALA A 105 8.98 -14.14 -11.28
N ALA A 106 9.88 -13.48 -10.55
CA ALA A 106 11.21 -13.98 -10.22
C ALA A 106 11.13 -15.26 -9.36
N ASN A 107 10.20 -15.31 -8.40
CA ASN A 107 9.98 -16.51 -7.60
C ASN A 107 9.33 -17.65 -8.40
N TRP A 108 8.37 -17.35 -9.28
CA TRP A 108 7.82 -18.36 -10.19
C TRP A 108 8.91 -18.98 -11.09
N ARG A 109 9.75 -18.15 -11.71
CA ARG A 109 10.89 -18.61 -12.54
C ARG A 109 11.88 -19.48 -11.75
N ALA A 110 12.03 -19.22 -10.45
CA ALA A 110 12.86 -20.06 -9.59
C ALA A 110 12.21 -21.44 -9.38
N LEU A 111 10.92 -21.48 -9.04
CA LEU A 111 10.16 -22.74 -8.88
C LEU A 111 10.17 -23.59 -10.15
N GLU A 112 10.01 -22.98 -11.32
CA GLU A 112 10.08 -23.70 -12.61
C GLU A 112 11.41 -24.42 -12.82
N LYS A 113 12.50 -23.92 -12.23
CA LYS A 113 13.84 -24.54 -12.31
C LYS A 113 14.08 -25.56 -11.20
N MET A 114 13.27 -25.59 -10.14
CA MET A 114 13.40 -26.49 -8.99
C MET A 114 12.74 -27.86 -9.23
N LYS A 115 13.05 -28.51 -10.36
CA LYS A 115 12.39 -29.75 -10.83
C LYS A 115 12.48 -30.95 -9.89
N VAL A 116 13.37 -30.92 -8.90
CA VAL A 116 13.51 -32.00 -7.89
C VAL A 116 12.58 -31.78 -6.70
N GLY A 117 12.42 -30.54 -6.24
CA GLY A 117 11.73 -30.22 -4.98
C GLY A 117 10.30 -29.71 -5.14
N VAL A 118 9.94 -29.20 -6.32
CA VAL A 118 8.64 -28.59 -6.56
C VAL A 118 8.08 -29.01 -7.92
N GLU A 119 6.81 -29.44 -7.93
CA GLU A 119 6.05 -29.71 -9.14
C GLU A 119 5.08 -28.55 -9.42
N THR A 120 5.34 -27.79 -10.50
CA THR A 120 4.57 -26.60 -10.88
C THR A 120 3.50 -26.91 -11.91
N HIS A 121 2.29 -26.38 -11.70
CA HIS A 121 1.10 -26.55 -12.53
C HIS A 121 0.46 -25.19 -12.81
N THR A 122 -0.29 -25.08 -13.91
CA THR A 122 -1.08 -23.88 -14.23
C THR A 122 -2.53 -24.27 -14.49
N ALA A 123 -3.46 -23.43 -14.05
CA ALA A 123 -4.89 -23.57 -14.35
C ALA A 123 -5.42 -22.21 -14.81
N LEU A 124 -5.91 -22.15 -16.05
CA LEU A 124 -6.35 -20.93 -16.72
C LEU A 124 -7.86 -20.77 -16.69
N ASP A 125 -8.56 -21.88 -16.52
CA ASP A 125 -10.00 -22.02 -16.64
C ASP A 125 -10.51 -23.20 -15.77
N PRO A 126 -11.82 -23.37 -15.61
CA PRO A 126 -12.37 -24.45 -14.81
C PRO A 126 -11.97 -25.85 -15.27
N ALA A 127 -11.77 -26.07 -16.57
CA ALA A 127 -11.45 -27.40 -17.11
C ALA A 127 -10.00 -27.81 -16.77
N SER A 128 -9.05 -26.90 -16.95
CA SER A 128 -7.65 -27.08 -16.57
C SER A 128 -7.50 -27.21 -15.05
N LEU A 129 -8.30 -26.50 -14.25
CA LEU A 129 -8.32 -26.68 -12.80
C LEU A 129 -8.91 -28.05 -12.40
N ALA A 130 -10.00 -28.48 -13.04
CA ALA A 130 -10.62 -29.78 -12.76
C ALA A 130 -9.67 -30.95 -13.04
N ALA A 131 -8.80 -30.84 -14.05
CA ALA A 131 -7.76 -31.83 -14.32
C ALA A 131 -6.74 -31.98 -13.16
N LEU A 132 -6.63 -30.98 -12.29
CA LEU A 132 -5.75 -30.96 -11.12
C LEU A 132 -6.48 -31.30 -9.82
N GLN A 133 -7.77 -31.69 -9.88
CA GLN A 133 -8.60 -31.91 -8.69
C GLN A 133 -8.00 -32.95 -7.72
N SER A 134 -7.32 -33.98 -8.22
CA SER A 134 -6.68 -34.99 -7.37
C SER A 134 -5.62 -34.38 -6.44
N LEU A 135 -4.90 -33.34 -6.89
CA LEU A 135 -3.91 -32.65 -6.04
C LEU A 135 -4.56 -32.02 -4.80
N PHE A 136 -5.79 -31.51 -4.93
CA PHE A 136 -6.52 -30.93 -3.79
C PHE A 136 -7.03 -32.00 -2.83
N GLN A 137 -7.38 -33.19 -3.33
CA GLN A 137 -7.91 -34.29 -2.52
C GLN A 137 -6.80 -35.08 -1.80
N GLU A 138 -5.61 -35.15 -2.40
CA GLU A 138 -4.46 -35.89 -1.88
C GLU A 138 -3.54 -35.03 -1.01
N ALA A 139 -3.71 -33.71 -0.98
CA ALA A 139 -2.90 -32.82 -0.17
C ALA A 139 -3.20 -32.97 1.33
N ASP A 140 -2.15 -33.11 2.14
CA ASP A 140 -2.25 -33.02 3.60
C ASP A 140 -2.35 -31.57 4.07
N ILE A 141 -1.72 -30.66 3.32
CA ILE A 141 -1.62 -29.23 3.63
C ILE A 141 -1.95 -28.43 2.37
N ILE A 142 -2.80 -27.42 2.52
CA ILE A 142 -3.06 -26.44 1.45
C ILE A 142 -2.64 -25.05 1.92
N ILE A 143 -1.88 -24.34 1.09
CA ILE A 143 -1.54 -22.93 1.28
C ILE A 143 -2.29 -22.09 0.26
N ASP A 144 -3.23 -21.29 0.74
CA ASP A 144 -3.98 -20.30 -0.01
C ASP A 144 -3.16 -19.00 -0.13
N GLY A 145 -2.62 -18.79 -1.32
CA GLY A 145 -1.96 -17.56 -1.76
C GLY A 145 -2.68 -16.93 -2.97
N ILE A 146 -3.99 -17.12 -3.08
CA ILE A 146 -4.75 -16.68 -4.26
C ILE A 146 -4.85 -15.16 -4.29
N PHE A 147 -5.41 -14.60 -3.22
CA PHE A 147 -5.68 -13.18 -3.08
C PHE A 147 -5.24 -12.70 -1.71
N GLY A 148 -4.53 -11.57 -1.67
CA GLY A 148 -4.31 -10.82 -0.44
C GLY A 148 -5.28 -9.65 -0.38
N THR A 149 -4.74 -8.45 -0.28
CA THR A 149 -5.51 -7.22 -0.06
C THR A 149 -6.18 -6.59 -1.30
N GLY A 150 -6.04 -7.22 -2.47
CA GLY A 150 -6.34 -6.62 -3.79
C GLY A 150 -7.63 -7.09 -4.49
N ILE A 151 -8.53 -7.81 -3.81
CA ILE A 151 -9.81 -8.23 -4.42
C ILE A 151 -10.73 -7.02 -4.58
N ARG A 152 -11.38 -6.91 -5.74
CA ARG A 152 -12.52 -6.02 -5.98
C ARG A 152 -13.57 -6.73 -6.81
N GLY A 153 -14.83 -6.66 -6.36
CA GLY A 153 -15.97 -7.23 -7.08
C GLY A 153 -16.09 -8.75 -6.96
N GLU A 154 -16.89 -9.36 -7.84
CA GLU A 154 -17.21 -10.78 -7.80
C GLU A 154 -15.99 -11.67 -8.15
N ILE A 155 -15.83 -12.78 -7.41
CA ILE A 155 -14.80 -13.79 -7.67
C ILE A 155 -15.15 -14.57 -8.94
N ARG A 156 -14.29 -14.46 -9.95
CA ARG A 156 -14.44 -15.10 -11.26
C ARG A 156 -13.72 -16.45 -11.30
N GLU A 157 -14.01 -17.23 -12.34
CA GLU A 157 -13.21 -18.43 -12.65
C GLU A 157 -11.78 -18.07 -13.09
N PRO A 158 -10.79 -18.95 -12.87
CA PRO A 158 -10.88 -20.23 -12.15
C PRO A 158 -10.79 -20.09 -10.62
N PHE A 159 -10.70 -18.87 -10.09
CA PHE A 159 -10.50 -18.61 -8.66
C PHE A 159 -11.66 -19.08 -7.80
N ARG A 160 -12.90 -18.92 -8.27
CA ARG A 160 -14.11 -19.42 -7.58
C ARG A 160 -14.03 -20.93 -7.35
N SER A 161 -13.85 -21.71 -8.42
CA SER A 161 -13.71 -23.17 -8.34
C SER A 161 -12.52 -23.59 -7.46
N ALA A 162 -11.42 -22.85 -7.49
CA ALA A 162 -10.26 -23.14 -6.65
C ALA A 162 -10.58 -22.97 -5.16
N ILE A 163 -11.27 -21.90 -4.77
CA ILE A 163 -11.71 -21.70 -3.37
C ILE A 163 -12.63 -22.85 -2.92
N GLU A 164 -13.53 -23.31 -3.79
CA GLU A 164 -14.42 -24.44 -3.50
C GLU A 164 -13.65 -25.76 -3.34
N PHE A 165 -12.63 -26.02 -4.17
CA PHE A 165 -11.76 -27.17 -4.04
C PHE A 165 -10.93 -27.14 -2.75
N ILE A 166 -10.41 -25.97 -2.37
CA ILE A 166 -9.70 -25.79 -1.09
C ILE A 166 -10.64 -26.13 0.07
N ASN A 167 -11.83 -25.53 0.10
CA ASN A 167 -12.79 -25.68 1.19
C ASN A 167 -13.40 -27.08 1.30
N SER A 168 -13.38 -27.87 0.23
CA SER A 168 -13.87 -29.26 0.20
C SER A 168 -12.78 -30.31 0.44
N SER A 169 -11.52 -29.90 0.54
CA SER A 169 -10.41 -30.79 0.86
C SER A 169 -10.44 -31.25 2.32
N ASN A 170 -9.73 -32.34 2.61
CA ASN A 170 -9.47 -32.79 3.99
C ASN A 170 -8.16 -32.19 4.56
N ALA A 171 -7.53 -31.28 3.81
CA ALA A 171 -6.21 -30.75 4.14
C ALA A 171 -6.23 -29.77 5.31
N ARG A 172 -5.08 -29.60 5.96
CA ARG A 172 -4.84 -28.45 6.84
C ARG A 172 -4.61 -27.20 6.00
N ILE A 173 -5.63 -26.34 5.95
CA ILE A 173 -5.62 -25.10 5.16
C ILE A 173 -4.95 -23.93 5.92
N PHE A 174 -4.00 -23.27 5.27
CA PHE A 174 -3.34 -22.04 5.69
C PHE A 174 -3.62 -20.93 4.66
N SER A 175 -4.06 -19.74 5.08
CA SER A 175 -4.15 -18.58 4.19
C SER A 175 -3.04 -17.58 4.44
N ILE A 176 -2.49 -17.02 3.36
CA ILE A 176 -1.48 -15.96 3.41
C ILE A 176 -2.16 -14.61 3.44
N ASP A 177 -1.73 -13.79 4.40
CA ASP A 177 -2.17 -12.44 4.71
C ASP A 177 -3.63 -12.32 5.20
N VAL A 178 -4.56 -12.68 4.32
CA VAL A 178 -6.01 -12.59 4.46
C VAL A 178 -6.60 -13.84 3.78
N PRO A 179 -7.63 -14.50 4.33
CA PRO A 179 -8.30 -15.60 3.63
C PRO A 179 -8.81 -15.14 2.26
N SER A 180 -8.43 -15.82 1.18
CA SER A 180 -8.81 -15.40 -0.16
C SER A 180 -10.32 -15.32 -0.32
N GLY A 181 -10.82 -14.16 -0.75
CA GLY A 181 -12.23 -13.84 -0.89
C GLY A 181 -12.76 -12.88 0.18
N VAL A 182 -12.02 -12.66 1.26
CA VAL A 182 -12.33 -11.68 2.31
C VAL A 182 -11.82 -10.29 1.95
N ASP A 183 -12.67 -9.27 2.12
CA ASP A 183 -12.20 -7.89 2.09
C ASP A 183 -11.37 -7.59 3.36
N PRO A 184 -10.08 -7.21 3.22
CA PRO A 184 -9.19 -7.02 4.35
C PRO A 184 -9.57 -5.85 5.28
N ASN A 185 -10.34 -4.88 4.78
CA ASN A 185 -10.63 -3.63 5.46
C ASN A 185 -11.93 -3.69 6.28
N ASN A 186 -12.90 -4.50 5.88
CA ASN A 186 -14.18 -4.63 6.59
C ASN A 186 -14.58 -6.07 6.92
N GLY A 187 -13.88 -7.08 6.38
CA GLY A 187 -14.17 -8.50 6.62
C GLY A 187 -15.35 -9.06 5.82
N GLU A 188 -15.96 -8.30 4.92
CA GLU A 188 -17.09 -8.78 4.11
C GLU A 188 -16.62 -9.77 3.03
N TYR A 189 -17.44 -10.79 2.74
CA TYR A 189 -17.21 -11.72 1.64
C TYR A 189 -18.50 -12.40 1.17
N SER A 190 -18.54 -12.80 -0.10
CA SER A 190 -19.61 -13.67 -0.66
C SER A 190 -19.17 -15.13 -0.79
N LEU A 191 -17.89 -15.35 -1.06
CA LEU A 191 -17.22 -16.65 -1.09
C LEU A 191 -15.79 -16.41 -0.60
N ALA A 192 -15.32 -17.22 0.35
CA ALA A 192 -13.97 -17.14 0.86
C ALA A 192 -13.40 -18.52 1.22
N VAL A 193 -12.08 -18.60 1.23
CA VAL A 193 -11.37 -19.73 1.83
C VAL A 193 -11.66 -19.75 3.34
N LYS A 194 -11.83 -20.96 3.89
CA LYS A 194 -12.04 -21.21 5.32
C LYS A 194 -10.78 -21.83 5.92
N PRO A 195 -9.77 -21.03 6.26
CA PRO A 195 -8.51 -21.57 6.72
C PRO A 195 -8.61 -22.03 8.17
N HIS A 196 -7.74 -22.97 8.51
CA HIS A 196 -7.51 -23.29 9.91
C HIS A 196 -6.52 -22.32 10.56
N VAL A 197 -5.61 -21.77 9.75
CA VAL A 197 -4.58 -20.83 10.18
C VAL A 197 -4.45 -19.71 9.14
N THR A 198 -4.38 -18.45 9.56
CA THR A 198 -4.03 -17.32 8.69
C THR A 198 -2.72 -16.70 9.14
N VAL A 199 -1.80 -16.48 8.20
CA VAL A 199 -0.51 -15.82 8.45
C VAL A 199 -0.57 -14.41 7.90
N THR A 200 -1.00 -13.47 8.73
CA THR A 200 -1.09 -12.04 8.42
C THR A 200 0.29 -11.40 8.40
N LEU A 201 0.60 -10.64 7.35
CA LEU A 201 1.95 -10.14 7.08
C LEU A 201 2.13 -8.66 7.46
N HIS A 202 3.32 -8.24 7.89
CA HIS A 202 3.63 -6.88 8.37
C HIS A 202 2.93 -6.48 9.68
N GLY A 203 1.60 -6.42 9.70
CA GLY A 203 0.81 -5.97 10.84
C GLY A 203 -0.65 -6.41 10.77
N PRO A 204 -1.41 -6.24 11.88
CA PRO A 204 -2.80 -6.71 11.96
C PRO A 204 -3.72 -5.92 11.03
N LYS A 205 -4.72 -6.61 10.45
CA LYS A 205 -5.73 -6.01 9.55
C LYS A 205 -7.09 -5.90 10.23
N PRO A 206 -7.96 -5.00 9.75
CA PRO A 206 -9.33 -4.87 10.23
C PRO A 206 -10.14 -6.18 10.21
N PHE A 207 -10.07 -6.99 9.13
CA PHE A 207 -10.88 -8.21 9.00
C PHE A 207 -10.72 -9.18 10.18
N MET A 208 -9.54 -9.23 10.80
CA MET A 208 -9.23 -10.15 11.91
C MET A 208 -10.16 -9.95 13.11
N TYR A 209 -10.62 -8.72 13.32
CA TYR A 209 -11.50 -8.36 14.43
C TYR A 209 -12.98 -8.56 14.10
N VAL A 210 -13.32 -8.58 12.81
CA VAL A 210 -14.70 -8.78 12.33
C VAL A 210 -15.01 -10.26 12.23
N LEU A 211 -14.10 -11.03 11.61
CA LEU A 211 -14.29 -12.46 11.39
C LEU A 211 -13.97 -13.33 12.60
N GLY A 212 -13.13 -12.85 13.53
CA GLY A 212 -12.76 -13.59 14.73
C GLY A 212 -12.25 -15.00 14.39
N GLY A 213 -12.97 -16.03 14.89
CA GLY A 213 -12.60 -17.43 14.66
C GLY A 213 -12.75 -17.94 13.23
N GLU A 214 -13.47 -17.22 12.35
CA GLU A 214 -13.67 -17.62 10.95
C GLU A 214 -12.40 -17.46 10.10
N ALA A 215 -11.45 -16.63 10.56
CA ALA A 215 -10.09 -16.56 10.01
C ALA A 215 -9.15 -17.66 10.57
N GLY A 216 -9.68 -18.61 11.33
CA GLY A 216 -8.89 -19.62 12.03
C GLY A 216 -7.95 -19.01 13.08
N ARG A 217 -6.86 -19.71 13.37
CA ARG A 217 -5.78 -19.19 14.24
C ARG A 217 -4.95 -18.18 13.44
N VAL A 218 -4.85 -16.94 13.90
CA VAL A 218 -4.08 -15.92 13.20
C VAL A 218 -2.67 -15.75 13.79
N TYR A 219 -1.67 -15.72 12.92
CA TYR A 219 -0.30 -15.29 13.22
C TYR A 219 -0.05 -13.94 12.55
N VAL A 220 0.58 -12.99 13.26
CA VAL A 220 1.01 -11.71 12.68
C VAL A 220 2.53 -11.71 12.62
N GLU A 221 3.08 -11.73 11.40
CA GLU A 221 4.52 -11.85 11.16
C GLU A 221 5.06 -10.61 10.45
N GLY A 222 6.15 -10.04 10.98
CA GLY A 222 6.83 -8.90 10.35
C GLY A 222 7.57 -9.32 9.09
N ILE A 223 7.55 -8.46 8.07
CA ILE A 223 8.21 -8.72 6.77
C ILE A 223 9.54 -7.98 6.58
N GLY A 224 10.01 -7.28 7.61
CA GLY A 224 11.27 -6.53 7.58
C GLY A 224 11.18 -5.15 6.94
N ALA A 225 9.97 -4.59 6.80
CA ALA A 225 9.80 -3.18 6.45
C ALA A 225 10.40 -2.28 7.54
N PRO A 226 11.24 -1.29 7.19
CA PRO A 226 11.77 -0.34 8.17
C PRO A 226 10.63 0.46 8.83
N PRO A 227 10.67 0.73 10.15
CA PRO A 227 9.70 1.60 10.81
C PRO A 227 9.59 2.99 10.15
N GLU A 228 10.71 3.48 9.61
CA GLU A 228 10.81 4.74 8.87
C GLU A 228 9.89 4.79 7.64
N ALA A 229 9.57 3.64 7.02
CA ALA A 229 8.72 3.57 5.85
C ALA A 229 7.27 4.05 6.13
N GLU A 230 6.84 4.00 7.39
CA GLU A 230 5.53 4.49 7.82
C GLU A 230 5.48 6.02 7.95
N VAL A 231 6.60 6.64 8.31
CA VAL A 231 6.68 8.06 8.72
C VAL A 231 7.40 8.93 7.70
N ILE A 232 7.92 8.35 6.61
CA ILE A 232 8.43 9.14 5.50
C ILE A 232 7.28 9.61 4.59
N ALA A 233 7.36 10.85 4.13
CA ALA A 233 6.63 11.36 2.98
C ALA A 233 7.41 10.93 1.71
N GLY A 234 6.95 9.86 1.07
CA GLY A 234 7.72 9.16 0.05
C GLY A 234 6.91 8.81 -1.20
N PRO A 235 7.51 8.05 -2.14
CA PRO A 235 6.86 7.65 -3.38
C PRO A 235 5.60 6.82 -3.16
N GLY A 236 5.49 6.10 -2.03
CA GLY A 236 4.28 5.35 -1.68
C GLY A 236 3.06 6.25 -1.53
N ASP A 237 3.23 7.41 -0.89
CA ASP A 237 2.17 8.41 -0.74
C ASP A 237 1.66 8.88 -2.11
N LEU A 238 2.59 9.20 -3.01
CA LEU A 238 2.26 9.64 -4.37
C LEU A 238 1.60 8.53 -5.19
N ALA A 239 2.09 7.29 -5.11
CA ALA A 239 1.51 6.14 -5.80
C ALA A 239 0.06 5.89 -5.35
N TYR A 240 -0.20 5.96 -4.03
CA TYR A 240 -1.56 5.84 -3.49
C TYR A 240 -2.48 6.93 -4.03
N VAL A 241 -2.09 8.20 -3.92
CA VAL A 241 -2.89 9.33 -4.40
C VAL A 241 -3.19 9.18 -5.90
N LYS A 242 -2.20 8.78 -6.72
CA LYS A 242 -2.37 8.57 -8.16
C LYS A 242 -3.31 7.42 -8.52
N SER A 243 -3.52 6.47 -7.61
CA SER A 243 -4.44 5.35 -7.79
C SER A 243 -5.92 5.72 -7.63
N LEU A 244 -6.21 6.92 -7.10
CA LEU A 244 -7.55 7.41 -6.83
C LEU A 244 -8.15 8.15 -8.05
N THR A 245 -9.45 8.44 -7.97
CA THR A 245 -10.18 9.12 -9.05
C THR A 245 -9.74 10.58 -9.15
N ARG A 246 -9.15 10.94 -10.28
CA ARG A 246 -8.70 12.32 -10.55
C ARG A 246 -9.89 13.21 -10.88
N ARG A 247 -10.32 14.02 -9.93
CA ARG A 247 -11.32 15.07 -10.14
C ARG A 247 -10.75 16.40 -9.65
N VAL A 248 -10.47 17.28 -10.61
CA VAL A 248 -10.19 18.70 -10.35
C VAL A 248 -10.98 19.48 -11.39
N ARG A 249 -11.93 20.31 -10.96
CA ARG A 249 -12.82 21.07 -11.86
C ARG A 249 -12.49 22.56 -11.94
N GLY A 250 -11.79 23.09 -10.93
CA GLY A 250 -11.32 24.47 -10.85
C GLY A 250 -10.47 24.63 -9.59
N ALA A 251 -9.69 25.71 -9.47
CA ALA A 251 -8.96 26.05 -8.26
C ALA A 251 -8.74 27.57 -8.20
N VAL A 252 -9.20 28.25 -7.14
CA VAL A 252 -8.92 29.69 -6.93
C VAL A 252 -7.68 29.84 -6.09
N VAL A 253 -6.65 30.55 -6.54
CA VAL A 253 -5.45 30.87 -5.74
C VAL A 253 -5.55 32.30 -5.22
N ARG A 254 -5.64 32.46 -3.90
CA ARG A 254 -5.51 33.77 -3.24
C ARG A 254 -4.10 33.92 -2.70
N GLY A 255 -3.41 35.03 -2.96
CA GLY A 255 -2.05 35.24 -2.46
C GLY A 255 -1.26 36.32 -3.21
N VAL A 256 -0.05 36.60 -2.73
CA VAL A 256 0.87 37.58 -3.34
C VAL A 256 2.29 37.01 -3.43
N GLY A 257 3.06 37.47 -4.41
CA GLY A 257 4.48 37.13 -4.58
C GLY A 257 4.73 35.69 -5.03
N GLU A 258 5.92 35.18 -4.72
CA GLU A 258 6.40 33.88 -5.21
C GLU A 258 5.48 32.70 -4.85
N LEU A 259 4.82 32.75 -3.69
CA LEU A 259 3.86 31.72 -3.26
C LEU A 259 2.69 31.58 -4.25
N ALA A 260 2.13 32.69 -4.72
CA ALA A 260 1.03 32.69 -5.67
C ALA A 260 1.50 32.19 -7.04
N GLU A 261 2.69 32.60 -7.48
CA GLU A 261 3.30 32.14 -8.73
C GLU A 261 3.51 30.61 -8.73
N GLY A 262 4.10 30.06 -7.67
CA GLY A 262 4.34 28.62 -7.57
C GLY A 262 3.05 27.81 -7.52
N ALA A 263 2.04 28.31 -6.83
CA ALA A 263 0.73 27.66 -6.78
C ALA A 263 0.04 27.65 -8.16
N ALA A 264 0.05 28.78 -8.86
CA ALA A 264 -0.50 28.92 -10.20
C ALA A 264 0.18 27.96 -11.20
N ASP A 265 1.51 27.92 -11.19
CA ASP A 265 2.29 27.05 -12.06
C ASP A 265 2.02 25.57 -11.77
N ALA A 266 1.93 25.18 -10.50
CA ALA A 266 1.61 23.80 -10.12
C ALA A 266 0.20 23.39 -10.56
N LEU A 267 -0.80 24.27 -10.46
CA LEU A 267 -2.17 24.01 -10.93
C LEU A 267 -2.23 23.82 -12.45
N SER A 268 -1.40 24.55 -13.20
CA SER A 268 -1.32 24.40 -14.66
C SER A 268 -0.91 22.98 -15.10
N ILE A 269 -0.16 22.24 -14.26
CA ILE A 269 0.19 20.83 -14.51
C ILE A 269 -1.07 19.96 -14.62
N PHE A 270 -2.12 20.31 -13.87
CA PHE A 270 -3.40 19.60 -13.85
C PHE A 270 -4.43 20.17 -14.85
N GLY A 271 -4.03 21.11 -15.71
CA GLY A 271 -4.92 21.77 -16.66
C GLY A 271 -5.96 22.67 -15.99
N VAL A 272 -5.68 23.15 -14.78
CA VAL A 272 -6.52 24.08 -14.06
C VAL A 272 -5.99 25.49 -14.30
N GLU A 273 -6.81 26.36 -14.88
CA GLU A 273 -6.46 27.77 -15.04
C GLU A 273 -6.57 28.48 -13.69
N PRO A 274 -5.48 29.06 -13.16
CA PRO A 274 -5.52 29.75 -11.89
C PRO A 274 -6.13 31.15 -12.05
N GLU A 275 -7.26 31.40 -11.39
CA GLU A 275 -7.78 32.76 -11.23
C GLU A 275 -7.05 33.46 -10.08
N THR A 276 -6.47 34.64 -10.35
CA THR A 276 -5.71 35.44 -9.38
C THR A 276 -6.55 36.65 -8.94
N GLU A 277 -7.04 36.64 -7.69
CA GLU A 277 -7.70 37.80 -7.08
C GLU A 277 -6.74 38.54 -6.14
N GLY A 278 -6.53 39.84 -6.37
CA GLY A 278 -5.63 40.68 -5.60
C GLY A 278 -6.30 41.39 -4.41
N ALA A 279 -5.74 41.17 -3.21
CA ALA A 279 -5.57 42.09 -2.07
C ALA A 279 -5.87 41.41 -0.72
N GLY A 280 -4.81 41.18 0.09
CA GLY A 280 -4.89 40.63 1.44
C GLY A 280 -4.04 39.38 1.58
N GLY A 281 -3.04 39.42 2.46
CA GLY A 281 -1.97 38.42 2.59
C GLY A 281 -2.38 37.06 3.16
N GLU A 282 -3.52 36.50 2.75
CA GLU A 282 -3.97 35.15 3.11
C GLU A 282 -4.13 34.26 1.88
N PHE A 283 -3.74 32.98 2.04
CA PHE A 283 -3.65 32.01 0.96
C PHE A 283 -4.78 30.97 1.01
N VAL A 284 -5.54 30.83 -0.09
CA VAL A 284 -6.63 29.84 -0.23
C VAL A 284 -6.54 29.24 -1.63
N VAL A 285 -6.47 27.90 -1.74
CA VAL A 285 -6.67 27.15 -3.00
C VAL A 285 -8.06 26.53 -2.95
N ARG A 286 -9.05 27.17 -3.57
CA ARG A 286 -10.44 26.68 -3.55
C ARG A 286 -10.72 25.84 -4.79
N VAL A 287 -10.71 24.52 -4.64
CA VAL A 287 -11.20 23.59 -5.68
C VAL A 287 -12.71 23.42 -5.52
N GLU A 288 -13.57 24.11 -6.28
CA GLU A 288 -15.06 24.02 -6.13
C GLU A 288 -15.52 22.56 -5.99
N ASP A 289 -16.04 22.09 -4.83
CA ASP A 289 -17.21 22.46 -4.00
C ASP A 289 -16.96 23.16 -2.61
N VAL A 290 -17.24 24.49 -2.57
CA VAL A 290 -17.75 25.31 -1.42
C VAL A 290 -16.84 25.89 -0.28
N SER A 291 -16.90 27.24 -0.21
CA SER A 291 -16.76 28.24 0.90
C SER A 291 -15.42 28.48 1.60
N ALA A 292 -15.06 29.77 1.73
CA ALA A 292 -13.75 30.31 2.13
C ALA A 292 -13.77 31.06 3.46
N GLY A 293 -12.64 31.03 4.17
CA GLY A 293 -12.27 31.99 5.20
C GLY A 293 -10.96 31.61 5.90
N GLY A 294 -9.82 31.79 5.23
CA GLY A 294 -8.47 31.60 5.77
C GLY A 294 -8.15 30.14 6.12
N VAL A 295 -6.92 29.67 5.89
CA VAL A 295 -6.56 28.23 5.75
C VAL A 295 -6.82 27.77 4.30
N ALA A 296 -5.96 26.90 3.75
CA ALA A 296 -6.20 26.33 2.43
C ALA A 296 -7.48 25.48 2.49
N GLU A 297 -8.60 26.08 2.08
CA GLU A 297 -9.91 25.44 2.00
C GLU A 297 -10.05 24.78 0.62
N ALA A 298 -9.56 23.53 0.54
CA ALA A 298 -9.91 22.61 -0.52
C ALA A 298 -11.40 22.31 -0.41
N SER A 299 -12.17 22.82 -1.35
CA SER A 299 -13.61 22.80 -1.21
C SER A 299 -14.17 21.44 -1.65
N ALA A 300 -14.25 20.58 -0.64
CA ALA A 300 -15.21 19.49 -0.42
C ALA A 300 -15.11 19.17 1.08
N GLY A 301 -15.44 20.14 1.94
CA GLY A 301 -15.55 19.96 3.39
C GLY A 301 -14.28 19.66 4.20
N ARG A 302 -13.07 19.68 3.62
CA ARG A 302 -11.81 19.39 4.35
C ARG A 302 -10.84 20.59 4.32
N ARG A 303 -10.62 21.22 5.48
CA ARG A 303 -9.66 22.33 5.67
C ARG A 303 -8.26 21.77 5.91
N ILE A 304 -7.21 22.33 5.29
CA ILE A 304 -5.80 21.93 5.51
C ILE A 304 -4.96 23.18 5.80
N LEU A 305 -4.13 23.13 6.85
CA LEU A 305 -3.20 24.21 7.17
C LEU A 305 -1.82 23.93 6.58
N VAL A 306 -1.37 24.74 5.64
CA VAL A 306 0.01 24.76 5.14
C VAL A 306 0.69 26.03 5.64
N ARG A 307 1.83 25.92 6.33
CA ARG A 307 2.50 27.05 6.98
C ARG A 307 4.03 26.94 6.89
N PRO A 308 4.73 27.93 6.32
CA PRO A 308 6.19 28.00 6.42
C PRO A 308 6.64 28.18 7.86
N VAL A 309 7.62 27.38 8.29
CA VAL A 309 8.25 27.42 9.62
C VAL A 309 9.74 27.12 9.42
N GLU A 310 10.63 27.92 10.01
CA GLU A 310 12.08 27.77 9.78
C GLU A 310 12.61 26.38 10.16
N ARG A 311 12.18 25.86 11.31
CA ARG A 311 12.56 24.54 11.85
C ARG A 311 11.34 23.83 12.43
N PRO A 312 10.52 23.20 11.59
CA PRO A 312 9.32 22.53 12.07
C PRO A 312 9.68 21.23 12.80
N SER A 313 8.81 20.85 13.72
CA SER A 313 8.91 19.56 14.41
C SER A 313 7.63 18.76 14.26
N ILE A 314 7.76 17.43 14.26
CA ILE A 314 6.61 16.52 14.22
C ILE A 314 5.67 16.75 15.40
N GLU A 315 6.20 17.00 16.59
CA GLU A 315 5.40 17.29 17.78
C GLU A 315 4.56 18.57 17.61
N GLU A 316 5.15 19.62 17.04
CA GLU A 316 4.42 20.86 16.74
C GLU A 316 3.29 20.62 15.74
N ALA A 317 3.57 19.90 14.64
CA ALA A 317 2.57 19.59 13.63
C ALA A 317 1.40 18.77 14.21
N VAL A 318 1.69 17.75 15.02
CA VAL A 318 0.67 16.93 15.71
C VAL A 318 -0.15 17.76 16.68
N LYS A 319 0.50 18.58 17.53
CA LYS A 319 -0.19 19.42 18.51
C LYS A 319 -1.10 20.44 17.82
N LEU A 320 -0.59 21.10 16.79
CA LEU A 320 -1.35 22.08 16.03
C LEU A 320 -2.55 21.41 15.34
N SER A 321 -2.33 20.25 14.69
CA SER A 321 -3.39 19.52 14.00
C SER A 321 -4.50 19.10 14.96
N ARG A 322 -4.16 18.55 16.13
CA ARG A 322 -5.14 18.21 17.18
C ARG A 322 -5.88 19.43 17.70
N SER A 323 -5.18 20.54 17.95
CA SER A 323 -5.80 21.76 18.49
C SER A 323 -6.75 22.44 17.50
N ALA A 324 -6.42 22.40 16.21
CA ALA A 324 -7.19 23.04 15.16
C ALA A 324 -8.24 22.10 14.54
N GLY A 325 -8.17 20.79 14.80
CA GLY A 325 -9.07 19.78 14.24
C GLY A 325 -8.91 19.60 12.73
N ILE A 326 -7.75 19.98 12.18
CA ILE A 326 -7.46 19.98 10.74
C ILE A 326 -6.06 19.42 10.48
N PRO A 327 -5.82 18.77 9.33
CA PRO A 327 -4.48 18.39 8.89
C PRO A 327 -3.55 19.60 8.76
N VAL A 328 -2.28 19.39 9.12
CA VAL A 328 -1.23 20.41 9.18
C VAL A 328 -0.02 19.96 8.37
N TYR A 329 0.55 20.88 7.60
CA TYR A 329 1.81 20.76 6.89
C TYR A 329 2.68 21.99 7.21
N LEU A 330 3.70 21.78 8.03
CA LEU A 330 4.72 22.78 8.33
C LEU A 330 5.88 22.63 7.34
N VAL A 331 6.13 23.66 6.54
CA VAL A 331 7.16 23.65 5.48
C VAL A 331 8.44 24.29 5.99
N GLY A 332 9.57 23.58 5.98
CA GLY A 332 10.84 24.08 6.52
C GLY A 332 12.11 23.44 5.98
N CYS A 333 13.18 23.40 6.80
CA CYS A 333 14.42 22.71 6.43
C CYS A 333 14.17 21.22 6.15
N ASP A 334 13.47 20.58 7.07
CA ASP A 334 12.65 19.39 6.86
C ASP A 334 11.19 19.82 7.02
N ASP A 335 10.27 18.99 6.57
CA ASP A 335 8.84 19.20 6.67
C ASP A 335 8.27 18.38 7.82
N ALA A 336 7.23 18.91 8.47
CA ALA A 336 6.47 18.18 9.48
C ALA A 336 4.98 18.19 9.10
N ILE A 337 4.45 16.99 8.87
CA ILE A 337 3.09 16.77 8.37
C ILE A 337 2.33 15.96 9.42
N SER A 338 1.09 16.31 9.73
CA SER A 338 0.23 15.51 10.60
C SER A 338 -1.26 15.72 10.34
N ASP A 339 -2.06 14.68 10.53
CA ASP A 339 -3.53 14.73 10.60
C ASP A 339 -4.06 14.61 12.05
N GLY A 340 -3.17 14.73 13.04
CA GLY A 340 -3.46 14.60 14.47
C GLY A 340 -3.38 13.18 15.01
N VAL A 341 -3.35 12.17 14.13
CA VAL A 341 -3.17 10.75 14.48
C VAL A 341 -1.82 10.25 14.00
N CYS A 342 -1.53 10.46 12.72
CA CYS A 342 -0.30 10.09 12.05
C CYS A 342 0.57 11.33 11.81
N ALA A 343 1.86 11.11 11.58
CA ALA A 343 2.78 12.16 11.20
C ALA A 343 3.83 11.67 10.21
N LYS A 344 4.29 12.58 9.35
CA LYS A 344 5.30 12.31 8.31
C LYS A 344 6.33 13.44 8.18
N SER A 345 7.51 13.09 7.70
CA SER A 345 8.60 14.03 7.35
C SER A 345 9.36 13.57 6.09
N ASN A 346 10.29 14.37 5.57
CA ASN A 346 10.89 14.22 4.25
C ASN A 346 12.43 14.30 4.25
N TRP A 347 13.08 13.77 5.28
CA TRP A 347 14.54 13.86 5.50
C TRP A 347 15.42 13.25 4.38
N LEU A 348 14.85 12.62 3.35
CA LEU A 348 15.56 12.13 2.15
C LEU A 348 15.51 13.10 0.96
N GLU A 349 14.79 14.20 1.12
CA GLU A 349 14.61 15.21 0.08
C GLU A 349 15.38 16.49 0.40
N PRO A 350 15.77 17.29 -0.61
CA PRO A 350 16.55 18.50 -0.38
C PRO A 350 15.76 19.55 0.43
N PRO A 351 16.46 20.32 1.29
CA PRO A 351 15.87 21.45 1.99
C PRO A 351 15.51 22.59 1.01
N THR A 352 14.56 23.43 1.38
CA THR A 352 14.15 24.61 0.61
C THR A 352 13.49 25.63 1.54
N ASP A 353 13.80 26.90 1.33
CA ASP A 353 13.18 28.07 1.94
C ASP A 353 12.43 28.92 0.89
N SER A 354 12.29 28.39 -0.33
CA SER A 354 11.71 29.11 -1.46
C SER A 354 10.20 29.29 -1.29
N GLY A 355 9.75 30.56 -1.30
CA GLY A 355 8.33 30.90 -1.31
C GLY A 355 7.61 30.30 -2.52
N TYR A 356 8.28 30.24 -3.68
CA TYR A 356 7.76 29.57 -4.86
C TYR A 356 7.46 28.08 -4.62
N VAL A 357 8.40 27.32 -4.04
CA VAL A 357 8.21 25.89 -3.77
C VAL A 357 7.13 25.66 -2.71
N ALA A 358 7.05 26.51 -1.69
CA ALA A 358 5.95 26.47 -0.72
C ALA A 358 4.58 26.71 -1.39
N GLY A 359 4.52 27.56 -2.42
CA GLY A 359 3.33 27.77 -3.25
C GLY A 359 2.92 26.50 -3.99
N VAL A 360 3.90 25.85 -4.64
CA VAL A 360 3.72 24.56 -5.32
C VAL A 360 3.18 23.49 -4.37
N MET A 361 3.81 23.34 -3.19
CA MET A 361 3.37 22.38 -2.16
C MET A 361 1.93 22.60 -1.73
N THR A 362 1.52 23.86 -1.59
CA THR A 362 0.17 24.18 -1.15
C THR A 362 -0.86 23.81 -2.23
N ALA A 363 -0.58 24.12 -3.50
CA ALA A 363 -1.43 23.73 -4.62
C ALA A 363 -1.53 22.20 -4.76
N LEU A 364 -0.42 21.47 -4.63
CA LEU A 364 -0.42 20.00 -4.66
C LEU A 364 -1.20 19.41 -3.50
N SER A 365 -1.05 19.95 -2.30
CA SER A 365 -1.78 19.49 -1.10
C SER A 365 -3.28 19.59 -1.29
N ALA A 366 -3.76 20.72 -1.80
CA ALA A 366 -5.18 20.92 -2.10
C ALA A 366 -5.67 20.00 -3.23
N THR A 367 -4.88 19.87 -4.30
CA THR A 367 -5.21 19.02 -5.45
C THR A 367 -5.31 17.55 -5.07
N PHE A 368 -4.33 17.03 -4.35
CA PHE A 368 -4.32 15.63 -3.93
C PHE A 368 -5.41 15.33 -2.90
N ALA A 369 -5.72 16.27 -2.00
CA ALA A 369 -6.84 16.13 -1.08
C ALA A 369 -8.20 16.09 -1.81
N SER A 370 -8.34 16.74 -2.96
CA SER A 370 -9.57 16.71 -3.76
C SER A 370 -9.79 15.38 -4.49
N TRP A 371 -8.79 14.50 -4.53
CA TRP A 371 -8.89 13.17 -5.15
C TRP A 371 -9.39 12.10 -4.16
N GLU A 372 -10.12 12.52 -3.12
CA GLU A 372 -10.64 11.66 -2.05
C GLU A 372 -9.56 10.94 -1.23
N ALA A 373 -8.29 11.34 -1.38
CA ALA A 373 -7.18 10.82 -0.60
C ALA A 373 -7.34 11.14 0.89
N GLU A 374 -6.85 10.24 1.73
CA GLU A 374 -6.71 10.55 3.15
C GLU A 374 -5.70 11.67 3.36
N PRO A 375 -5.98 12.65 4.25
CA PRO A 375 -5.18 13.86 4.32
C PRO A 375 -3.69 13.64 4.56
N ILE A 376 -3.31 12.68 5.41
CA ILE A 376 -1.90 12.39 5.69
C ILE A 376 -1.14 11.96 4.43
N TYR A 377 -1.76 11.19 3.55
CA TYR A 377 -1.16 10.71 2.30
C TYR A 377 -1.23 11.76 1.19
N ALA A 378 -2.28 12.59 1.16
CA ALA A 378 -2.35 13.75 0.25
C ALA A 378 -1.19 14.72 0.52
N LEU A 379 -0.96 15.05 1.79
CA LEU A 379 0.13 15.94 2.20
C LEU A 379 1.50 15.28 1.98
N GLY A 380 1.64 13.99 2.30
CA GLY A 380 2.85 13.21 2.02
C GLY A 380 3.21 13.19 0.53
N ALA A 381 2.23 13.00 -0.35
CA ALA A 381 2.42 13.03 -1.79
C ALA A 381 2.83 14.42 -2.28
N ALA A 382 2.18 15.49 -1.78
CA ALA A 382 2.52 16.87 -2.12
C ALA A 382 3.95 17.21 -1.72
N CYS A 383 4.34 16.80 -0.52
CA CYS A 383 5.69 16.94 -0.01
C CYS A 383 6.71 16.19 -0.87
N TYR A 384 6.50 14.90 -1.10
CA TYR A 384 7.39 14.09 -1.94
C TYR A 384 7.53 14.68 -3.34
N SER A 385 6.42 14.96 -4.04
CA SER A 385 6.45 15.51 -5.40
C SER A 385 7.20 16.85 -5.48
N ALA A 386 6.87 17.81 -4.63
CA ALA A 386 7.47 19.14 -4.67
C ALA A 386 8.95 19.11 -4.33
N ARG A 387 9.35 18.31 -3.34
CA ARG A 387 10.72 18.23 -2.85
C ARG A 387 11.60 17.38 -3.76
N HIS A 388 11.09 16.24 -4.23
CA HIS A 388 11.83 15.36 -5.11
C HIS A 388 12.14 16.02 -6.46
N ALA A 389 11.23 16.85 -6.97
CA ALA A 389 11.46 17.65 -8.18
C ALA A 389 12.62 18.67 -8.04
N LEU A 390 13.09 18.98 -6.83
CA LEU A 390 14.29 19.82 -6.62
C LEU A 390 15.60 19.06 -6.83
N LYS A 391 15.59 17.73 -6.81
CA LYS A 391 16.79 16.93 -7.11
C LYS A 391 17.31 17.27 -8.53
N ASN A 392 18.62 17.15 -8.72
CA ASN A 392 19.29 17.37 -10.01
C ASN A 392 19.10 18.78 -10.62
N GLY A 393 19.24 19.84 -9.81
CA GLY A 393 19.34 21.21 -10.32
C GLY A 393 18.58 22.28 -9.52
N GLY A 394 17.88 21.91 -8.44
CA GLY A 394 17.17 22.86 -7.57
C GLY A 394 15.99 23.56 -8.25
N SER A 395 15.48 24.62 -7.62
CA SER A 395 14.40 25.47 -8.11
C SER A 395 14.88 26.68 -8.93
N SER A 396 16.20 26.87 -9.11
CA SER A 396 16.77 28.04 -9.79
C SER A 396 16.38 28.13 -11.27
N ASN A 397 16.05 27.00 -11.89
CA ASN A 397 15.42 26.93 -13.20
C ASN A 397 13.97 26.42 -13.04
N ARG A 398 13.03 27.37 -12.92
CA ARG A 398 11.59 27.08 -12.70
C ARG A 398 11.00 26.16 -13.77
N ALA A 399 11.33 26.40 -15.05
CA ALA A 399 10.83 25.57 -16.15
C ALA A 399 11.30 24.11 -16.03
N ALA A 400 12.58 23.90 -15.72
CA ALA A 400 13.12 22.55 -15.51
C ALA A 400 12.53 21.87 -14.25
N TYR A 401 12.30 22.64 -13.18
CA TYR A 401 11.64 22.16 -11.97
C TYR A 401 10.21 21.70 -12.25
N LEU A 402 9.42 22.53 -12.92
CA LEU A 402 8.04 22.21 -13.29
C LEU A 402 7.95 20.99 -14.22
N GLU A 403 8.88 20.85 -15.16
CA GLU A 403 8.92 19.67 -16.03
C GLU A 403 9.19 18.39 -15.24
N ARG A 404 10.15 18.40 -14.30
CA ARG A 404 10.39 17.26 -13.40
C ARG A 404 9.18 16.95 -12.54
N LEU A 405 8.53 17.98 -12.00
CA LEU A 405 7.31 17.82 -11.22
C LEU A 405 6.17 17.21 -12.06
N ARG A 406 5.99 17.70 -13.30
CA ARG A 406 5.01 17.16 -14.25
C ARG A 406 5.29 15.70 -14.58
N MET A 407 6.55 15.32 -14.83
CA MET A 407 6.92 13.91 -15.08
C MET A 407 6.55 13.02 -13.88
N LEU A 408 6.93 13.40 -12.65
CA LEU A 408 6.60 12.63 -11.43
C LEU A 408 5.08 12.41 -11.25
N ILE A 409 4.29 13.45 -11.49
CA ILE A 409 2.83 13.41 -11.34
C ILE A 409 2.17 12.63 -12.48
N SER A 410 2.71 12.71 -13.70
CA SER A 410 2.09 12.17 -14.92
C SER A 410 2.51 10.75 -15.26
N GLU A 411 3.70 10.30 -14.83
CA GLU A 411 4.16 8.92 -15.00
C GLU A 411 3.12 7.95 -14.43
N LYS A 412 2.88 6.80 -15.08
CA LYS A 412 1.88 5.83 -14.64
C LYS A 412 2.40 4.91 -13.56
#